data_AF-A0A1Q7XN02-F1
#
_entry.id   AF-A0A1Q7XN02-F1
#
_cell.length_a   1.000
_cell.length_b   1.000
_cell.length_c   1.000
_cell.angle_alpha   90.00
_cell.angle_beta   90.00
_cell.angle_gamma   90.00
#
_symmetry.space_group_name_H-M   'P 1'
#
loop_
_entity.id
_entity.type
_entity.pdbx_description
1 polymer ?
#
loop_
_entity_poly.entity_id
_entity_poly.type
_entity_poly.pdbx_seq_one_letter_code
_entity_poly.pdbx_strand_id
1 'polypeptide(L)'
;MNVLDENILESQRQLLRSWGISIRQIGVELGRKGMADQEILPFLLAIARPTLFTRDLGFAEPRFCHARYCLVILAVGQYEVAHFIRRVLRHRSFNTHAKRMGAMIRVMPTGLVVWRLRGEKEIRLSWPD
;
A
#
# COMPACT_ATOMS: atom_id res chain seq x y z
N MET A 1 7.05 -6.58 5.27
CA MET A 1 7.72 -6.18 4.01
C MET A 1 6.89 -5.14 3.28
N ASN A 2 7.49 -4.12 2.65
CA ASN A 2 6.78 -3.17 1.79
C ASN A 2 6.93 -3.61 0.33
N VAL A 3 5.83 -3.66 -0.41
CA VAL A 3 5.76 -4.13 -1.79
C VAL A 3 5.15 -3.04 -2.66
N LEU A 4 5.81 -2.70 -3.76
CA LEU A 4 5.26 -1.84 -4.80
C LEU A 4 4.59 -2.71 -5.86
N ASP A 5 3.47 -2.24 -6.36
CA ASP A 5 2.84 -2.78 -7.54
C ASP A 5 3.66 -2.49 -8.82
N GLU A 6 3.39 -3.23 -9.89
CA GLU A 6 4.15 -3.12 -11.15
C GLU A 6 3.97 -1.74 -11.81
N ASN A 7 2.84 -1.07 -11.58
CA ASN A 7 2.50 0.24 -12.14
C ASN A 7 3.20 1.43 -11.47
N ILE A 8 4.03 1.18 -10.45
CA ILE A 8 4.80 2.24 -9.80
C ILE A 8 6.09 2.52 -10.59
N LEU A 9 6.29 3.79 -10.96
CA LEU A 9 7.45 4.24 -11.71
C LEU A 9 8.77 3.91 -11.00
N GLU A 10 9.77 3.52 -11.79
CA GLU A 10 11.10 3.23 -11.27
C GLU A 10 11.73 4.43 -10.54
N SER A 11 11.54 5.65 -11.04
CA SER A 11 12.05 6.86 -10.38
C SER A 11 11.52 7.04 -8.97
N GLN A 12 10.25 6.67 -8.73
CA GLN A 12 9.63 6.70 -7.40
C GLN A 12 10.20 5.58 -6.50
N ARG A 13 10.41 4.39 -7.06
CA ARG A 13 11.07 3.27 -6.39
C ARG A 13 12.48 3.66 -5.94
N GLN A 14 13.27 4.26 -6.82
CA GLN A 14 14.63 4.73 -6.55
C GLN A 14 14.65 5.83 -5.48
N LEU A 15 13.71 6.77 -5.54
CA LEU A 15 13.56 7.82 -4.53
C LEU A 15 13.22 7.27 -3.13
N LEU A 16 12.39 6.23 -3.04
CA LEU A 16 12.15 5.54 -1.75
C LEU A 16 13.43 4.90 -1.20
N ARG A 17 14.21 4.26 -2.08
CA ARG A 17 15.49 3.63 -1.69
C ARG A 17 16.52 4.66 -1.23
N SER A 18 16.61 5.82 -1.87
CA SER A 18 17.54 6.88 -1.44
C SER A 18 17.19 7.44 -0.06
N TRP A 19 15.93 7.34 0.37
CA TRP A 19 15.50 7.65 1.74
C TRP A 19 15.66 6.49 2.74
N GLY A 20 16.27 5.37 2.33
CA GLY A 20 16.45 4.19 3.17
C GLY A 20 15.17 3.37 3.40
N ILE A 21 14.12 3.59 2.60
CA ILE A 21 12.87 2.83 2.72
C ILE A 21 13.01 1.52 1.94
N SER A 22 13.11 0.40 2.66
CA SER A 22 13.18 -0.93 2.06
C SER A 22 11.86 -1.28 1.36
N ILE A 23 11.94 -1.51 0.06
CA ILE A 23 10.84 -1.89 -0.83
C ILE A 23 11.27 -2.99 -1.80
N ARG A 24 10.30 -3.76 -2.29
CA ARG A 24 10.44 -4.70 -3.43
C ARG A 24 9.28 -4.46 -4.38
N GLN A 25 9.44 -4.70 -5.67
CA GLN A 25 8.41 -4.45 -6.68
C GLN A 25 7.96 -5.75 -7.36
N ILE A 26 6.65 -5.89 -7.57
CA ILE A 26 6.06 -6.97 -8.36
C ILE A 26 6.52 -6.84 -9.82
N GLY A 27 6.92 -7.94 -10.42
CA GLY A 27 7.47 -7.99 -11.77
C GLY A 27 8.94 -7.58 -11.89
N VAL A 28 9.59 -7.21 -10.78
CA VAL A 28 11.04 -6.90 -10.73
C VAL A 28 11.76 -7.82 -9.75
N GLU A 29 11.43 -7.76 -8.46
CA GLU A 29 12.05 -8.61 -7.43
C GLU A 29 11.10 -9.66 -6.84
N LEU A 30 9.81 -9.57 -7.17
CA LEU A 30 8.74 -10.39 -6.61
C LEU A 30 7.77 -10.81 -7.71
N GLY A 31 7.27 -12.05 -7.64
CA GLY A 31 6.24 -12.54 -8.57
C GLY A 31 6.67 -12.47 -10.02
N ARG A 32 5.70 -12.20 -10.91
CA ARG A 32 5.91 -11.97 -12.35
C ARG A 32 5.26 -10.67 -12.79
N LYS A 33 5.67 -10.14 -13.93
CA LYS A 33 5.03 -8.97 -14.56
C LYS A 33 3.68 -9.36 -15.16
N GLY A 34 2.71 -8.45 -15.15
CA GLY A 34 1.37 -8.67 -15.71
C GLY A 34 0.50 -9.63 -14.90
N MET A 35 0.70 -9.70 -13.57
CA MET A 35 -0.18 -10.46 -12.69
C MET A 35 -1.53 -9.79 -12.63
N ALA A 36 -2.59 -10.54 -12.89
CA ALA A 36 -3.95 -10.02 -12.78
C ALA A 36 -4.35 -9.80 -11.31
N ASP A 37 -5.40 -9.02 -11.06
CA ASP A 37 -5.93 -8.76 -9.72
C ASP A 37 -6.23 -10.06 -8.95
N GLN A 38 -6.74 -11.06 -9.67
CA GLN A 38 -7.04 -12.40 -9.13
C GLN A 38 -5.80 -13.16 -8.67
N GLU A 39 -4.62 -12.81 -9.18
CA GLU A 39 -3.33 -13.39 -8.79
C GLU A 39 -2.64 -12.57 -7.68
N ILE A 40 -2.83 -11.25 -7.66
CA ILE A 40 -2.18 -10.35 -6.69
C ILE A 40 -2.60 -10.72 -5.25
N LEU A 41 -3.89 -10.85 -4.96
CA LEU A 41 -4.33 -11.12 -3.58
C LEU A 41 -3.84 -12.48 -3.05
N PRO A 42 -3.96 -13.60 -3.79
CA PRO A 42 -3.34 -14.87 -3.40
C PRO A 42 -1.81 -14.77 -3.24
N PHE A 43 -1.14 -14.03 -4.11
CA PHE A 43 0.30 -13.81 -3.99
C PHE A 43 0.67 -13.08 -2.69
N LEU A 44 -0.10 -12.07 -2.27
CA LEU A 44 0.11 -11.40 -0.99
C LEU A 44 -0.08 -12.35 0.20
N LEU A 45 -0.96 -13.35 0.08
CA LEU A 45 -1.15 -14.40 1.11
C LEU A 45 0.01 -15.40 1.14
N ALA A 46 0.73 -15.60 0.04
CA ALA A 46 1.87 -16.50 -0.02
C ALA A 46 3.12 -15.91 0.66
N ILE A 47 3.24 -14.58 0.70
CA ILE A 47 4.41 -13.90 1.27
C ILE A 47 4.17 -13.42 2.72
N ALA A 48 5.26 -13.24 3.47
CA ALA A 48 5.20 -12.93 4.89
C ALA A 48 4.73 -11.49 5.16
N ARG A 49 3.43 -11.35 5.38
CA ARG A 49 2.76 -10.13 5.87
C ARG A 49 3.14 -8.86 5.09
N PRO A 50 2.82 -8.77 3.79
CA PRO A 50 3.19 -7.61 2.99
C PRO A 50 2.30 -6.40 3.28
N THR A 51 2.85 -5.20 3.07
CA THR A 51 2.08 -3.98 2.80
C THR A 51 2.25 -3.69 1.31
N LEU A 52 1.19 -3.90 0.52
CA LEU A 52 1.16 -3.56 -0.89
C LEU A 52 0.85 -2.08 -1.07
N PHE A 53 1.59 -1.41 -1.93
CA PHE A 53 1.34 -0.05 -2.40
C PHE A 53 1.02 -0.11 -3.89
N THR A 54 -0.21 0.23 -4.25
CA THR A 54 -0.71 0.21 -5.63
C THR A 54 -1.41 1.52 -5.96
N ARG A 55 -1.40 1.91 -7.23
CA ARG A 55 -2.26 3.00 -7.74
C ARG A 55 -3.57 2.49 -8.35
N ASP A 56 -3.77 1.18 -8.39
CA ASP A 56 -4.99 0.61 -8.91
C ASP A 56 -6.15 0.79 -7.92
N LEU A 57 -7.18 1.49 -8.38
CA LEU A 57 -8.37 1.79 -7.61
C LEU A 57 -9.32 0.60 -7.51
N GLY A 58 -9.15 -0.44 -8.33
CA GLY A 58 -9.90 -1.70 -8.26
C GLY A 58 -9.75 -2.42 -6.91
N PHE A 59 -8.64 -2.19 -6.20
CA PHE A 59 -8.43 -2.71 -4.85
C PHE A 59 -9.07 -1.89 -3.73
N ALA A 60 -9.76 -0.78 -4.03
CA ALA A 60 -10.37 0.11 -3.04
C ALA A 60 -11.70 -0.42 -2.47
N GLU A 61 -11.79 -1.73 -2.23
CA GLU A 61 -12.99 -2.39 -1.72
C GLU A 61 -12.77 -3.01 -0.33
N PRO A 62 -13.71 -2.82 0.62
CA PRO A 62 -13.58 -3.36 1.98
C PRO A 62 -13.40 -4.88 2.03
N ARG A 63 -13.99 -5.61 1.07
CA ARG A 63 -13.92 -7.08 0.97
C ARG A 63 -12.48 -7.62 0.80
N PHE A 64 -11.55 -6.77 0.36
CA PHE A 64 -10.14 -7.13 0.23
C PHE A 64 -9.33 -6.90 1.51
N CYS A 65 -9.94 -6.46 2.61
CA CYS A 65 -9.25 -6.44 3.89
C CYS A 65 -8.91 -7.86 4.35
N HIS A 66 -7.66 -8.10 4.74
CA HIS A 66 -7.25 -9.41 5.22
C HIS A 66 -6.16 -9.33 6.29
N ALA A 67 -6.24 -10.17 7.32
CA ALA A 67 -5.35 -10.12 8.49
C ALA A 67 -3.85 -10.31 8.15
N ARG A 68 -3.58 -11.01 7.03
CA ARG A 68 -2.23 -11.36 6.59
C ARG A 68 -1.57 -10.32 5.69
N TYR A 69 -2.22 -9.22 5.32
CA TYR A 69 -1.58 -8.15 4.56
C TYR A 69 -2.18 -6.78 4.86
N CYS A 70 -1.64 -5.75 4.23
CA CYS A 70 -2.22 -4.42 4.17
C CYS A 70 -2.21 -3.96 2.73
N LEU A 71 -3.30 -3.31 2.30
CA LEU A 71 -3.41 -2.67 1.00
C LEU A 71 -3.35 -1.15 1.18
N VAL A 72 -2.48 -0.49 0.43
CA VAL A 72 -2.38 0.97 0.38
C VAL A 72 -2.64 1.41 -1.05
N ILE A 73 -3.80 2.04 -1.27
CA ILE A 73 -4.29 2.47 -2.57
C ILE A 73 -3.95 3.95 -2.72
N LEU A 74 -3.06 4.25 -3.63
CA LEU A 74 -2.46 5.57 -3.85
C LEU A 74 -3.26 6.35 -4.89
N ALA A 75 -4.33 7.02 -4.47
CA ALA A 75 -5.10 7.94 -5.30
C ALA A 75 -4.41 9.31 -5.39
N VAL A 76 -3.16 9.30 -5.87
CA VAL A 76 -2.27 10.47 -6.02
C VAL A 76 -1.57 10.44 -7.38
N GLY A 77 -0.92 11.55 -7.75
CA GLY A 77 -0.14 11.64 -8.98
C GLY A 77 1.01 10.62 -9.01
N GLN A 78 1.33 10.12 -10.20
CA GLN A 78 2.36 9.08 -10.37
C GLN A 78 3.75 9.49 -9.91
N TYR A 79 4.03 10.79 -9.94
CA TYR A 79 5.30 11.38 -9.51
C TYR A 79 5.34 11.73 -8.01
N GLU A 80 4.23 11.56 -7.29
CA GLU A 80 4.10 11.87 -5.87
C GLU A 80 4.09 10.61 -4.98
N VAL A 81 4.05 9.43 -5.60
CA VAL A 81 3.93 8.13 -4.94
C VAL A 81 4.93 7.96 -3.79
N ALA A 82 6.21 8.22 -4.04
CA ALA A 82 7.25 8.03 -3.04
C ALA A 82 6.98 8.88 -1.79
N HIS A 83 6.61 10.15 -2.01
CA HIS A 83 6.31 11.09 -0.93
C HIS A 83 5.13 10.59 -0.08
N PHE A 84 4.04 10.17 -0.70
CA PHE A 84 2.87 9.68 0.01
C PHE A 84 3.09 8.34 0.71
N ILE A 85 3.86 7.41 0.12
CA ILE A 85 4.29 6.18 0.79
C ILE A 85 5.05 6.52 2.07
N ARG A 86 6.01 7.44 1.99
CA ARG A 86 6.77 7.91 3.16
C ARG A 86 5.88 8.53 4.21
N ARG A 87 4.88 9.35 3.84
CA ARG A 87 3.90 9.92 4.78
C ARG A 87 3.09 8.82 5.47
N VAL A 88 2.58 7.82 4.75
CA VAL A 88 1.85 6.68 5.33
C VAL A 88 2.73 5.93 6.34
N LEU A 89 3.97 5.62 5.96
CA LEU A 89 4.91 4.91 6.82
C LEU A 89 5.33 5.69 8.06
N ARG A 90 5.11 7.01 8.10
CA ARG A 90 5.35 7.89 9.25
C ARG A 90 4.09 8.23 10.04
N HIS A 91 2.90 8.01 9.47
CA HIS A 91 1.63 8.32 10.09
C HIS A 91 1.46 7.53 11.40
N ARG A 92 1.10 8.18 12.52
CA ARG A 92 1.05 7.53 13.85
C ARG A 92 0.15 6.29 13.89
N SER A 93 -0.91 6.27 13.09
CA SER A 93 -1.82 5.13 12.94
C SER A 93 -1.26 3.95 12.14
N PHE A 94 -0.13 4.11 11.43
CA PHE A 94 0.42 3.14 10.46
C PHE A 94 1.95 2.99 10.49
N ASN A 95 2.64 3.69 11.41
CA ASN A 95 4.09 3.76 11.46
C ASN A 95 4.80 2.45 11.85
N THR A 96 4.05 1.45 12.30
CA THR A 96 4.56 0.10 12.55
C THR A 96 3.89 -0.91 11.63
N HIS A 97 4.61 -1.98 11.32
CA HIS A 97 4.09 -3.06 10.50
C HIS A 97 2.80 -3.66 11.10
N ALA A 98 2.77 -3.90 12.41
CA ALA A 98 1.61 -4.41 13.12
C ALA A 98 0.36 -3.51 12.96
N LYS A 99 0.52 -2.18 13.06
CA LYS A 99 -0.59 -1.22 12.93
C LYS A 99 -1.24 -1.21 11.54
N ARG A 100 -0.48 -1.61 10.51
CA ARG A 100 -0.94 -1.68 9.12
C ARG A 100 -1.74 -2.94 8.81
N MET A 101 -1.44 -4.08 9.43
CA MET A 101 -2.04 -5.36 9.08
C MET A 101 -3.57 -5.35 9.21
N GLY A 102 -4.24 -5.99 8.26
CA GLY A 102 -5.70 -6.02 8.20
C GLY A 102 -6.35 -4.72 7.75
N ALA A 103 -5.59 -3.72 7.32
CA ALA A 103 -6.13 -2.46 6.82
C ALA A 103 -6.05 -2.36 5.30
N MET A 104 -7.10 -1.79 4.70
CA MET A 104 -7.08 -1.16 3.40
C MET A 104 -7.07 0.36 3.60
N ILE A 105 -6.08 1.04 3.04
CA ILE A 105 -5.82 2.46 3.25
C ILE A 105 -5.86 3.14 1.89
N ARG A 106 -6.91 3.90 1.61
CA ARG A 106 -6.94 4.79 0.44
C ARG A 106 -6.29 6.12 0.81
N VAL A 107 -5.23 6.46 0.08
CA VAL A 107 -4.38 7.64 0.28
C VAL A 107 -4.76 8.68 -0.76
N MET A 108 -5.06 9.88 -0.30
CA MET A 108 -5.43 11.03 -1.13
C MET A 108 -4.57 12.24 -0.72
N PRO A 109 -4.46 13.28 -1.57
CA PRO A 109 -3.69 14.48 -1.21
C PRO A 109 -4.16 15.13 0.11
N THR A 110 -5.47 15.12 0.37
CA THR A 110 -6.10 15.73 1.54
C THR A 110 -6.10 14.86 2.79
N GLY A 111 -5.87 13.55 2.67
CA GLY A 111 -5.90 12.64 3.83
C GLY A 111 -6.00 11.17 3.46
N LEU A 112 -6.60 10.40 4.36
CA LEU A 112 -6.68 8.94 4.30
C LEU A 112 -8.12 8.50 4.55
N VAL A 113 -8.59 7.51 3.79
CA VAL A 113 -9.80 6.73 4.09
C VAL A 113 -9.36 5.31 4.41
N VAL A 114 -9.81 4.78 5.53
CA VAL A 114 -9.31 3.52 6.08
C VAL A 114 -10.47 2.58 6.34
N TRP A 115 -10.32 1.36 5.83
CA TRP A 115 -11.13 0.22 6.22
C TRP A 115 -10.25 -0.77 6.98
N ARG A 116 -10.79 -1.34 8.06
CA ARG A 116 -10.12 -2.41 8.81
C ARG A 116 -10.93 -3.68 8.68
N LEU A 117 -10.22 -4.81 8.72
CA LEU A 117 -10.83 -6.14 8.82
C LEU A 117 -11.83 -6.15 9.99
N ARG A 118 -13.08 -6.54 9.71
CA ARG A 118 -14.22 -6.54 10.66
C ARG A 118 -14.64 -5.15 11.16
N GLY A 119 -14.15 -4.08 10.55
CA GLY A 119 -14.67 -2.74 10.77
C GLY A 119 -15.97 -2.53 10.00
N GLU A 120 -16.98 -2.03 10.67
CA GLU A 120 -18.30 -1.78 10.05
C GLU A 120 -18.35 -0.48 9.25
N LYS A 121 -17.41 0.45 9.49
CA LYS A 121 -17.44 1.81 8.92
C LYS A 121 -16.06 2.25 8.42
N GLU A 122 -16.07 3.12 7.41
CA GLU A 122 -14.86 3.84 7.00
C GLU A 122 -14.40 4.82 8.08
N ILE A 123 -13.08 4.94 8.23
CA ILE A 123 -12.44 5.93 9.11
C ILE A 123 -11.71 6.94 8.23
N ARG A 124 -12.02 8.22 8.42
CA ARG A 124 -11.30 9.32 7.76
C ARG A 124 -10.25 9.88 8.69
N LEU A 125 -9.01 9.99 8.19
CA LEU A 125 -7.88 10.56 8.92
C LEU A 125 -7.27 11.69 8.08
N SER A 126 -6.93 12.79 8.73
CA SER A 126 -6.15 13.87 8.11
C SER A 126 -4.67 13.54 8.13
N TRP A 127 -3.90 14.20 7.27
CA TRP A 127 -2.46 14.22 7.45
C TRP A 127 -2.10 15.00 8.72
N PRO A 128 -1.07 14.57 9.48
CA PRO A 128 -0.53 15.41 10.54
C PRO A 128 0.07 16.68 9.94
N ASP A 129 -0.10 17.79 10.66
CA ASP A 129 0.55 19.08 10.38
C ASP A 129 2.09 18.96 10.41
#